data_AF-A0AAP4FU39-F1
#
_entry.id   AF-A0AAP4FU39-F1
#
_cell.length_a   1.000
_cell.length_b   1.000
_cell.length_c   1.000
_cell.angle_alpha   90.00
_cell.angle_beta   90.00
_cell.angle_gamma   90.00
#
_symmetry.space_group_name_H-M   'P 1'
#
loop_
_entity.id
_entity.type
_entity.pdbx_description
1 polymer ?
#
loop_
_entity_poly.entity_id
_entity_poly.type
_entity_poly.pdbx_seq_one_letter_code
_entity_poly.pdbx_strand_id
1 'polypeptide(L)'
;MSRPAKWSLRLLAFLAITFVLMLSGMFDPLAESLKYAVTDLMNYIPTEKIEPYPDRVEDNYFTMYIVLNALVAGIAIFLGEKIIR
;
A
#
# COMPACT_ATOMS: atom_id res chain seq x y z
N MET A 1 -2.43 -17.06 -24.19
CA MET A 1 -2.90 -17.23 -22.80
C MET A 1 -4.34 -16.77 -22.71
N SER A 2 -5.22 -17.49 -22.01
CA SER A 2 -6.62 -17.05 -21.84
C SER A 2 -6.67 -15.75 -21.00
N ARG A 3 -7.67 -14.90 -21.26
CA ARG A 3 -7.90 -13.66 -20.49
C ARG A 3 -7.91 -13.88 -18.96
N PRO A 4 -8.60 -14.90 -18.41
CA PRO A 4 -8.58 -15.13 -16.96
C PRO A 4 -7.19 -15.52 -16.45
N ALA A 5 -6.47 -16.40 -17.14
CA ALA A 5 -5.13 -16.82 -16.71
C ALA A 5 -4.13 -15.66 -16.65
N LYS A 6 -4.24 -14.71 -17.59
CA LYS A 6 -3.41 -13.48 -17.56
C LYS A 6 -3.71 -12.63 -16.32
N TRP A 7 -4.99 -12.47 -15.95
CA TRP A 7 -5.38 -11.72 -14.76
C TRP A 7 -4.95 -12.40 -13.46
N SER A 8 -5.07 -13.74 -13.39
CA SER A 8 -4.58 -14.50 -12.24
C SER A 8 -3.08 -14.34 -12.05
N LEU A 9 -2.29 -14.37 -13.13
CA LEU A 9 -0.84 -14.16 -13.06
C LEU A 9 -0.49 -12.75 -12.59
N ARG A 10 -1.22 -11.72 -13.05
CA ARG A 10 -1.05 -10.33 -12.58
C ARG A 10 -1.30 -10.20 -11.09
N LEU A 11 -2.39 -10.77 -10.60
CA LEU A 11 -2.72 -10.75 -9.17
C LEU A 11 -1.65 -11.47 -8.35
N LEU A 12 -1.17 -12.62 -8.82
CA LEU A 12 -0.13 -13.37 -8.14
C LEU A 12 1.19 -12.59 -8.09
N ALA A 13 1.60 -11.99 -9.21
CA ALA A 13 2.78 -11.13 -9.26
C ALA A 13 2.62 -9.90 -8.34
N PHE A 14 1.41 -9.33 -8.27
CA PHE A 14 1.13 -8.15 -7.45
C PHE A 14 1.31 -8.45 -5.97
N LEU A 15 0.73 -9.57 -5.53
CA LEU A 15 0.85 -10.03 -4.16
C LEU A 15 2.30 -10.37 -3.82
N ALA A 16 3.00 -11.07 -4.71
CA ALA A 16 4.40 -11.44 -4.50
C ALA A 16 5.31 -10.20 -4.37
N ILE A 17 5.18 -9.23 -5.27
CA ILE A 17 5.98 -7.99 -5.23
C ILE A 17 5.64 -7.19 -3.98
N THR A 18 4.35 -7.01 -3.67
CA THR A 18 3.91 -6.29 -2.46
C THR A 18 4.50 -6.94 -1.21
N PHE A 19 4.46 -8.27 -1.11
CA PHE A 19 5.02 -9.00 0.02
C PHE A 19 6.53 -8.82 0.16
N VAL A 20 7.29 -8.91 -0.94
CA VAL A 20 8.74 -8.68 -0.92
C VAL A 20 9.09 -7.26 -0.51
N LEU A 21 8.36 -6.25 -1.03
CA LEU A 21 8.56 -4.86 -0.64
C LEU A 21 8.25 -4.65 0.84
N MET A 22 7.17 -5.27 1.36
CA MET A 22 6.82 -5.20 2.78
C MET A 22 7.88 -5.87 3.67
N LEU A 23 8.53 -6.94 3.24
CA LEU A 23 9.64 -7.56 3.97
C LEU A 23 10.91 -6.71 3.95
N SER A 24 11.09 -5.89 2.91
CA SER A 24 12.31 -5.08 2.75
C SER A 24 12.37 -3.88 3.69
N GLY A 25 11.23 -3.44 4.25
CA GLY A 25 11.17 -2.23 5.07
C GLY A 25 11.42 -0.94 4.30
N MET A 26 11.52 -0.99 2.96
CA MET A 26 11.95 0.15 2.14
C MET A 26 11.05 1.38 2.32
N PHE A 27 9.76 1.18 2.59
CA PHE A 27 8.79 2.26 2.81
C PHE A 27 8.55 2.60 4.29
N ASP A 28 9.22 1.93 5.24
CA ASP A 28 9.06 2.23 6.67
C ASP A 28 9.37 3.70 7.00
N PRO A 29 10.49 4.29 6.52
CA PRO A 29 10.80 5.69 6.83
C PRO A 29 9.75 6.65 6.28
N LEU A 30 9.18 6.33 5.12
CA LEU A 30 8.17 7.15 4.47
C LEU A 30 6.83 7.05 5.21
N ALA A 31 6.39 5.85 5.55
CA ALA A 31 5.18 5.63 6.33
C ALA A 31 5.28 6.31 7.71
N GLU A 32 6.44 6.19 8.36
CA GLU A 32 6.72 6.81 9.66
C GLU A 32 6.70 8.35 9.58
N SER A 33 7.24 8.93 8.50
CA SER A 33 7.21 10.39 8.29
C SER A 33 5.80 10.94 8.03
N LEU A 34 4.91 10.12 7.48
CA LEU A 34 3.57 10.54 7.05
C LEU A 34 2.48 10.26 8.08
N LYS A 35 2.71 9.38 9.06
CA LYS A 35 1.65 8.90 9.96
C LYS A 35 0.87 10.00 10.67
N TYR A 36 1.54 11.03 11.20
CA TYR A 36 0.87 12.14 11.88
C TYR A 36 0.10 13.03 10.90
N ALA A 37 0.72 13.38 9.77
CA ALA A 37 0.08 14.21 8.74
C ALA A 37 -1.18 13.54 8.15
N VAL A 38 -1.12 12.23 7.93
CA VAL A 38 -2.25 11.44 7.45
C VAL A 38 -3.32 11.33 8.54
N THR A 39 -2.96 11.05 9.79
CA THR A 39 -3.94 11.01 10.89
C THR A 39 -4.64 12.34 11.07
N ASP A 40 -3.91 13.45 10.99
CA ASP A 40 -4.49 14.79 11.09
C ASP A 40 -5.41 15.09 9.90
N LEU A 41 -5.04 14.67 8.68
CA LEU A 41 -5.91 14.78 7.51
C LEU A 41 -7.21 13.97 7.70
N MET A 42 -7.10 12.73 8.20
CA MET A 42 -8.23 11.84 8.41
C MET A 42 -9.15 12.35 9.53
N ASN A 43 -8.64 13.12 10.50
CA ASN A 43 -9.44 13.76 11.55
C ASN A 43 -10.47 14.77 11.02
N TYR A 44 -10.26 15.33 9.83
CA TYR A 44 -11.23 16.22 9.19
C TYR A 44 -12.44 15.47 8.62
N ILE A 45 -12.35 14.14 8.50
CA ILE A 45 -13.46 13.29 8.08
C ILE A 45 -14.24 12.87 9.34
N PRO A 46 -15.52 13.24 9.46
CA PRO A 46 -16.30 12.89 10.66
C PRO A 46 -16.48 11.38 10.75
N THR A 47 -15.90 10.77 11.79
CA THR A 47 -16.08 9.36 12.15
C THR A 47 -16.90 9.24 13.44
N GLU A 48 -17.91 8.36 13.45
CA GLU A 48 -18.85 8.20 14.57
C GLU A 48 -18.19 7.77 15.89
N LYS A 49 -17.02 7.15 15.84
CA LYS A 49 -16.20 6.82 17.00
C LYS A 49 -14.75 7.20 16.73
N ILE A 50 -14.26 8.18 17.48
CA ILE A 50 -12.86 8.58 17.44
C ILE A 50 -12.10 7.72 18.44
N GLU A 51 -11.39 6.72 17.94
CA GLU A 51 -10.39 5.99 18.74
C GLU A 51 -9.31 6.94 19.27
N PRO A 52 -8.60 6.59 20.35
CA PRO A 52 -7.52 7.40 20.88
C PRO A 52 -6.53 7.81 19.79
N TYR A 53 -6.04 9.05 19.84
CA TYR A 53 -5.12 9.57 18.81
C TYR A 53 -3.88 8.69 18.57
N PRO A 54 -3.20 8.15 19.61
CA PRO A 54 -2.05 7.26 19.40
C PRO A 54 -2.38 6.01 18.58
N ASP A 55 -3.50 5.35 18.88
CA ASP A 55 -3.92 4.12 18.21
C ASP A 55 -4.18 4.38 16.72
N ARG A 56 -4.86 5.50 16.41
CA ARG A 56 -5.12 5.93 15.03
C ARG A 56 -3.85 6.27 14.26
N VAL A 57 -2.81 6.78 14.94
CA VAL A 57 -1.50 7.03 14.32
C VAL A 57 -0.82 5.73 13.93
N GLU A 58 -0.88 4.70 14.78
CA GLU A 58 -0.30 3.39 14.49
C GLU A 58 -1.05 2.67 13.36
N ASP A 59 -2.39 2.73 13.38
CA ASP A 59 -3.21 2.15 12.31
C ASP A 59 -2.99 2.86 10.97
N ASN A 60 -2.90 4.19 10.98
CA ASN A 60 -2.62 4.95 9.77
C ASN A 60 -1.19 4.74 9.28
N TYR A 61 -0.21 4.57 10.18
CA TYR A 61 1.14 4.15 9.81
C TYR A 61 1.10 2.82 9.04
N PHE A 62 0.48 1.79 9.62
CA PHE A 62 0.42 0.47 9.01
C PHE A 62 -0.34 0.49 7.68
N THR A 63 -1.45 1.23 7.64
CA THR A 63 -2.24 1.44 6.42
C THR A 63 -1.40 2.10 5.34
N MET A 64 -0.70 3.18 5.66
CA MET A 64 0.18 3.87 4.71
C MET A 64 1.30 2.98 4.22
N TYR A 65 1.89 2.19 5.12
CA TYR A 65 2.92 1.22 4.75
C TYR A 65 2.40 0.23 3.71
N ILE A 66 1.24 -0.39 3.94
CA ILE A 66 0.63 -1.32 2.97
C ILE A 66 0.32 -0.60 1.65
N VAL A 67 -0.30 0.58 1.70
CA VAL A 67 -0.72 1.33 0.51
C VAL A 67 0.47 1.71 -0.36
N LEU A 68 1.57 2.17 0.23
CA LEU A 68 2.80 2.51 -0.50
C LEU A 68 3.39 1.29 -1.20
N ASN A 69 3.51 0.16 -0.48
CA ASN A 69 4.00 -1.10 -1.03
C ASN A 69 3.11 -1.59 -2.18
N ALA A 70 1.79 -1.59 -1.98
CA ALA A 70 0.80 -2.00 -2.96
C ALA A 70 0.83 -1.10 -4.22
N LEU A 71 0.95 0.21 -4.05
CA LEU A 71 1.00 1.17 -5.15
C LEU A 71 2.22 0.92 -6.04
N VAL A 72 3.40 0.72 -5.43
CA VAL A 72 4.63 0.44 -6.18
C VAL A 72 4.59 -0.92 -6.86
N ALA A 73 4.02 -1.94 -6.21
CA ALA A 73 3.79 -3.24 -6.85
C ALA A 73 2.87 -3.14 -8.08
N GLY A 74 1.80 -2.34 -7.98
CA GLY A 74 0.88 -2.07 -9.09
C GLY A 74 1.58 -1.37 -10.27
N ILE A 75 2.38 -0.35 -9.98
CA ILE A 75 3.18 0.36 -10.98
C ILE A 75 4.20 -0.58 -11.64
N ALA A 76 4.88 -1.42 -10.85
CA ALA A 76 5.88 -2.36 -11.36
C ALA A 76 5.27 -3.35 -12.36
N ILE A 77 4.08 -3.87 -12.08
CA ILE A 77 3.37 -4.75 -13.02
C ILE A 77 2.96 -4.01 -14.27
N PHE A 78 2.37 -2.82 -14.12
CA PHE A 78 1.94 -2.02 -15.26
C PHE A 78 3.12 -1.68 -16.19
N LEU A 79 4.26 -1.27 -15.63
CA LEU A 79 5.47 -0.99 -16.38
C LEU A 79 6.09 -2.25 -16.99
N GLY A 80 6.16 -3.35 -16.23
CA GLY A 80 6.66 -4.63 -16.73
C GLY A 80 5.84 -5.14 -17.92
N GLU A 81 4.52 -5.01 -17.86
CA GLU A 81 3.66 -5.34 -19.00
C GLU A 81 3.86 -4.44 -20.21
N LYS A 82 4.14 -3.15 -19.99
CA LYS A 82 4.42 -2.20 -21.08
C LYS A 82 5.76 -2.46 -21.76
N ILE A 83 6.76 -2.96 -21.02
CA ILE A 83 8.10 -3.25 -21.55
C ILE A 83 8.11 -4.57 -22.32
N ILE A 84 7.38 -5.58 -21.85
CA ILE A 84 7.32 -6.92 -22.46
C ILE A 84 6.46 -6.93 -23.74
N ARG A 85 5.66 -5.89 -23.97
CA ARG A 85 4.68 -5.80 -25.06
C ARG A 85 5.11 -4.81 -26.14
#